data_AF-A0A174BNV1-F1
#
_entry.id   AF-A0A174BNV1-F1
#
_cell.length_a   1.000
_cell.length_b   1.000
_cell.length_c   1.000
_cell.angle_alpha   90.00
_cell.angle_beta   90.00
_cell.angle_gamma   90.00
#
_symmetry.space_group_name_H-M   'P 1'
#
loop_
_entity.id
_entity.type
_entity.pdbx_description
1 polymer ?
#
loop_
_entity_poly.entity_id
_entity_poly.type
_entity_poly.pdbx_seq_one_letter_code
_entity_poly.pdbx_strand_id
1 'polypeptide(L)'
;MGRTNIINITKSYLDKRGYNNINFDNGYGVVVFEKVKIFFYPGNEVLRITAIPTDRKYKIYKDFNIEGTSIGNILLKYQPDKSNSELMYDIYEKYVTDSNIDKVAIFFLNNTQDIFNDVESDELH
;
A
#
# COMPACT_ATOMS: atom_id res chain seq x y z
N MET A 1 2.92 21.49 -4.66
CA MET A 1 4.30 21.29 -5.17
C MET A 1 4.16 20.11 -6.14
N GLY A 2 5.11 19.22 -6.41
CA GLY A 2 4.89 18.17 -7.43
C GLY A 2 5.49 16.82 -7.06
N ARG A 3 5.44 15.88 -8.00
CA ARG A 3 5.95 14.50 -7.85
C ARG A 3 7.34 14.40 -7.21
N THR A 4 8.26 15.31 -7.55
CA THR A 4 9.60 15.37 -6.97
C THR A 4 9.59 15.51 -5.45
N ASN A 5 8.68 16.30 -4.89
CA ASN A 5 8.56 16.47 -3.44
C ASN A 5 8.09 15.17 -2.77
N ILE A 6 7.07 14.52 -3.36
CA ILE A 6 6.56 13.24 -2.87
C ILE A 6 7.68 12.18 -2.91
N ILE A 7 8.46 12.10 -3.99
CA ILE A 7 9.61 11.20 -4.11
C ILE A 7 10.60 11.45 -2.97
N ASN A 8 11.00 12.72 -2.76
CA ASN A 8 12.01 13.05 -1.76
C ASN A 8 11.58 12.67 -0.33
N ILE A 9 10.33 12.97 0.04
CA ILE A 9 9.79 12.60 1.35
C ILE A 9 9.71 11.08 1.49
N THR A 10 9.15 10.39 0.49
CA THR A 10 9.02 8.94 0.51
C THR A 10 10.38 8.25 0.59
N LYS A 11 11.37 8.72 -0.18
CA LYS A 11 12.74 8.21 -0.14
C LYS A 11 13.38 8.45 1.23
N SER A 12 13.25 9.65 1.79
CA SER A 12 13.78 9.95 3.12
C SER A 12 13.18 9.04 4.20
N TYR A 13 11.87 8.81 4.16
CA TYR A 13 11.20 7.86 5.05
C TYR A 13 11.76 6.43 4.88
N LEU A 14 11.89 5.95 3.65
CA LEU A 14 12.41 4.61 3.35
C LEU A 14 13.87 4.46 3.81
N ASP A 15 14.72 5.45 3.54
CA ASP A 15 16.12 5.45 3.96
C ASP A 15 16.23 5.41 5.51
N LYS A 16 15.40 6.17 6.24
CA LYS A 16 15.32 6.12 7.72
C LYS A 16 14.88 4.75 8.25
N ARG A 17 14.09 4.01 7.48
CA ARG A 17 13.65 2.64 7.79
C ARG A 17 14.68 1.58 7.34
N GLY A 18 15.80 1.97 6.76
CA GLY A 18 16.88 1.07 6.30
C GLY A 18 16.76 0.62 4.84
N TYR A 19 15.80 1.15 4.08
CA TYR A 19 15.54 0.80 2.67
C TYR A 19 16.30 1.70 1.69
N ASN A 20 17.61 1.82 1.89
CA ASN A 20 18.46 2.84 1.24
C ASN A 20 18.60 2.67 -0.28
N ASN A 21 18.30 1.48 -0.81
CA ASN A 21 18.49 1.11 -2.21
C ASN A 21 17.23 1.25 -3.07
N ILE A 22 16.15 1.81 -2.53
CA ILE A 22 14.93 2.03 -3.30
C ILE A 22 15.08 3.27 -4.20
N ASN A 23 14.81 3.04 -5.48
CA ASN A 23 14.74 4.04 -6.52
C ASN A 23 13.34 4.03 -7.18
N PHE A 24 12.87 5.19 -7.62
CA PHE A 24 11.56 5.41 -8.21
C PHE A 24 11.61 5.60 -9.74
N ASP A 25 12.73 5.27 -10.41
CA ASP A 25 12.89 5.40 -11.86
C ASP A 25 11.81 4.62 -12.65
N ASN A 26 11.39 3.47 -12.14
CA ASN A 26 10.31 2.66 -12.73
C ASN A 26 8.90 3.15 -12.34
N GLY A 27 8.80 4.34 -11.72
CA GLY A 27 7.55 4.94 -11.28
C GLY A 27 7.07 4.53 -9.89
N TYR A 28 7.72 3.55 -9.26
CA TYR A 28 7.39 3.09 -7.91
C TYR A 28 8.60 2.53 -7.17
N GLY A 29 8.51 2.53 -5.84
CA GLY A 29 9.41 1.80 -4.95
C GLY A 29 8.68 0.61 -4.35
N VAL A 30 9.38 -0.48 -4.06
CA VAL A 30 8.79 -1.67 -3.45
C VAL A 30 9.62 -2.13 -2.26
N VAL A 31 8.94 -2.45 -1.17
CA VAL A 31 9.52 -3.10 0.00
C VAL A 31 8.84 -4.45 0.20
N VAL A 32 9.63 -5.47 0.51
CA VAL A 32 9.13 -6.79 0.88
C VAL A 32 9.37 -6.99 2.37
N PHE A 33 8.31 -7.26 3.11
CA PHE A 33 8.36 -7.58 4.53
C PHE A 33 7.60 -8.88 4.77
N GLU A 34 8.32 -9.93 5.14
CA GLU A 34 7.74 -11.24 5.42
C GLU A 34 6.79 -11.70 4.29
N LYS A 35 5.48 -11.72 4.58
CA LYS A 35 4.39 -12.17 3.71
C LYS A 35 3.62 -11.04 3.04
N VAL A 36 4.15 -9.81 3.05
CA VAL A 36 3.52 -8.63 2.46
C VAL A 36 4.52 -7.86 1.59
N LYS A 37 4.07 -7.48 0.38
CA LYS A 37 4.77 -6.51 -0.46
C LYS A 37 4.05 -5.18 -0.39
N ILE A 38 4.77 -4.13 -0.05
CA ILE A 38 4.27 -2.75 -0.05
C ILE A 38 4.91 -1.99 -1.19
N PHE A 39 4.08 -1.35 -2.01
CA PHE A 39 4.49 -0.51 -3.11
C PHE A 39 4.17 0.95 -2.80
N PHE A 40 5.09 1.83 -3.20
CA PHE A 40 4.99 3.26 -3.06
C PHE A 40 5.01 3.88 -4.46
N TYR A 41 3.89 4.42 -4.92
CA TYR A 41 3.71 5.04 -6.23
C TYR A 41 3.60 6.57 -6.07
N PRO A 42 4.71 7.30 -6.14
CA PRO A 42 4.69 8.76 -6.08
C PRO A 42 4.14 9.35 -7.40
N GLY A 43 2.92 9.88 -7.34
CA GLY A 43 2.27 10.63 -8.42
C GLY A 43 2.51 12.13 -8.34
N ASN A 44 1.77 12.91 -9.15
CA ASN A 44 1.85 14.37 -9.10
C ASN A 44 1.08 14.97 -7.90
N GLU A 45 -0.06 14.36 -7.55
CA GLU A 45 -0.99 14.90 -6.56
C GLU A 45 -1.14 14.00 -5.32
N VAL A 46 -0.72 12.74 -5.42
CA VAL A 46 -0.86 11.75 -4.36
C VAL A 46 0.37 10.87 -4.29
N LEU A 47 0.69 10.41 -3.09
CA LEU A 47 1.43 9.17 -2.89
C LEU A 47 0.41 8.05 -2.75
N ARG A 48 0.38 7.15 -3.73
CA ARG A 48 -0.40 5.91 -3.59
C ARG A 48 0.47 4.85 -2.94
N ILE A 49 0.01 4.30 -1.83
CA ILE A 49 0.62 3.15 -1.17
C ILE A 49 -0.30 1.96 -1.43
N THR A 50 0.26 0.85 -1.89
CA THR A 50 -0.50 -0.40 -2.04
C THR A 50 0.17 -1.55 -1.31
N ALA A 51 -0.61 -2.56 -0.93
CA ALA A 51 -0.11 -3.79 -0.34
C ALA A 51 -0.75 -5.03 -0.97
N ILE A 52 0.07 -6.07 -1.14
CA ILE A 52 -0.39 -7.41 -1.54
C ILE A 52 0.16 -8.46 -0.57
N PRO A 53 -0.63 -9.47 -0.18
CA PRO A 53 -0.10 -10.65 0.48
C PRO A 53 0.71 -11.49 -0.52
N THR A 54 1.76 -12.16 -0.04
CA THR A 54 2.68 -12.97 -0.84
C THR A 54 2.72 -14.44 -0.44
N ASP A 55 2.02 -14.83 0.61
CA ASP A 55 2.02 -16.20 1.13
C ASP A 55 1.16 -17.15 0.31
N ARG A 56 0.03 -16.68 -0.24
CA ARG A 56 -0.84 -17.45 -1.14
C ARG A 56 -1.64 -16.55 -2.07
N LYS A 57 -2.34 -17.19 -3.02
CA LYS A 57 -3.37 -16.53 -3.84
C LYS A 57 -4.70 -16.53 -3.10
N TYR A 58 -5.35 -15.38 -3.07
CA TYR A 58 -6.68 -15.17 -2.52
C TYR A 58 -7.72 -15.07 -3.65
N LYS A 59 -8.90 -15.61 -3.42
CA LYS A 59 -10.05 -15.63 -4.34
C LYS A 59 -10.94 -14.43 -4.04
N ILE A 60 -10.58 -13.28 -4.58
CA ILE A 60 -11.35 -12.05 -4.47
C ILE A 60 -11.65 -11.55 -5.87
N TYR A 61 -12.92 -11.30 -6.21
CA TYR A 61 -13.35 -11.04 -7.59
C TYR A 61 -14.00 -9.68 -7.82
N LYS A 62 -14.00 -8.80 -6.83
CA LYS A 62 -14.55 -7.44 -6.91
C LYS A 62 -13.83 -6.49 -5.96
N ASP A 63 -14.14 -5.21 -6.09
CA ASP A 63 -13.62 -4.17 -5.20
C ASP A 63 -14.37 -4.12 -3.87
N PHE A 64 -13.66 -3.78 -2.80
CA PHE A 64 -14.23 -3.59 -1.46
C PHE A 64 -13.71 -2.31 -0.82
N ASN A 65 -14.61 -1.57 -0.16
CA ASN A 65 -14.21 -0.48 0.72
C ASN A 65 -14.14 -1.03 2.14
N ILE A 66 -12.96 -0.93 2.76
CA ILE A 66 -12.68 -1.45 4.10
C ILE A 66 -12.40 -0.24 5.01
N GLU A 67 -13.04 -0.21 6.16
CA GLU A 67 -12.80 0.83 7.16
C GLU A 67 -11.47 0.55 7.90
N GLY A 68 -10.43 1.33 7.62
CA GLY A 68 -9.18 1.30 8.36
C GLY A 68 -9.27 2.21 9.57
N THR A 69 -9.57 1.66 10.75
CA THR A 69 -9.80 2.42 12.01
C THR A 69 -8.74 3.48 12.37
N SER A 70 -7.51 3.38 11.86
CA SER A 70 -6.41 4.33 12.14
C SER A 70 -5.96 5.18 10.95
N ILE A 71 -6.39 4.86 9.72
CA ILE A 71 -5.99 5.58 8.51
C ILE A 71 -7.18 6.04 7.64
N GLY A 72 -8.41 5.67 8.00
CA GLY A 72 -9.60 5.89 7.21
C GLY A 72 -9.85 4.77 6.20
N ASN A 73 -10.72 5.02 5.22
CA ASN A 73 -11.15 3.99 4.28
C ASN A 73 -10.03 3.57 3.32
N ILE A 74 -9.93 2.27 3.10
CA ILE A 74 -8.97 1.62 2.22
C ILE A 74 -9.76 0.92 1.14
N LEU A 75 -9.25 0.97 -0.10
CA LEU A 75 -9.82 0.22 -1.20
C LEU A 75 -9.05 -1.09 -1.36
N LEU A 76 -9.71 -2.23 -1.21
CA LEU A 76 -9.22 -3.48 -1.78
C LEU A 76 -9.68 -3.53 -3.23
N LYS A 77 -8.74 -3.31 -4.13
CA LYS A 77 -8.96 -3.26 -5.58
C LYS A 77 -8.78 -4.65 -6.18
N TYR A 78 -9.79 -5.14 -6.88
CA TYR A 78 -9.67 -6.36 -7.67
C TYR A 78 -8.69 -6.17 -8.84
N GLN A 79 -7.76 -7.10 -8.98
CA GLN A 79 -6.70 -7.08 -9.98
C GLN A 79 -6.65 -8.45 -10.70
N PRO A 80 -7.49 -8.69 -11.72
CA PRO A 80 -7.59 -9.99 -12.40
C PRO A 80 -6.26 -10.46 -13.01
N ASP A 81 -5.44 -9.51 -13.45
CA ASP A 81 -4.18 -9.76 -14.16
C ASP A 81 -2.96 -9.86 -13.23
N LYS A 82 -3.15 -9.70 -11.91
CA LYS A 82 -2.07 -9.76 -10.91
C LYS A 82 -2.15 -11.03 -10.07
N SER A 83 -1.11 -11.28 -9.27
CA SER A 83 -1.04 -12.44 -8.37
C SER A 83 -2.13 -12.42 -7.30
N ASN A 84 -2.47 -11.22 -6.80
CA ASN A 84 -3.52 -10.96 -5.84
C ASN A 84 -4.14 -9.58 -6.13
N SER A 85 -5.36 -9.36 -5.61
CA SER A 85 -5.92 -8.02 -5.40
C SER A 85 -4.97 -7.15 -4.57
N GLU A 86 -5.21 -5.84 -4.54
CA GLU A 86 -4.35 -4.86 -3.88
C GLU A 86 -5.12 -4.03 -2.85
N LEU A 87 -4.64 -3.94 -1.63
CA LEU A 87 -5.06 -2.85 -0.73
C LEU A 87 -4.42 -1.56 -1.22
N MET A 88 -5.19 -0.49 -1.27
CA MET A 88 -4.80 0.79 -1.84
C MET A 88 -5.23 1.93 -0.93
N TYR A 89 -4.29 2.84 -0.70
CA TYR A 89 -4.54 4.08 0.02
C TYR A 89 -3.78 5.24 -0.62
N ASP A 90 -4.47 6.36 -0.84
CA ASP A 90 -3.91 7.56 -1.47
C ASP A 90 -3.70 8.65 -0.42
N ILE A 91 -2.45 9.09 -0.23
CA ILE A 91 -2.10 10.26 0.58
C ILE A 91 -1.95 11.46 -0.35
N TYR A 92 -2.87 12.43 -0.28
CA TYR A 92 -2.74 13.68 -1.04
C TYR A 92 -1.45 14.42 -0.70
N GLU A 93 -0.86 15.09 -1.70
CA GLU A 93 0.46 15.73 -1.63
C GLU A 93 0.65 16.55 -0.34
N LYS A 94 -0.34 17.40 0.01
CA LYS A 94 -0.30 18.26 1.20
C LYS A 94 -0.24 17.50 2.53
N TYR A 95 -0.53 16.20 2.53
CA TYR A 95 -0.51 15.32 3.69
C TYR A 95 0.59 14.27 3.62
N VAL A 96 1.41 14.26 2.56
CA VAL A 96 2.57 13.37 2.46
C VAL A 96 3.63 13.83 3.47
N THR A 97 3.74 13.09 4.57
CA THR A 97 4.71 13.28 5.64
C THR A 97 5.20 11.93 6.11
N ASP A 98 6.41 11.86 6.66
CA ASP A 98 6.96 10.60 7.22
C ASP A 98 5.96 9.90 8.15
N SER A 99 5.28 10.65 9.03
CA SER A 99 4.30 10.08 9.97
C SER A 99 3.08 9.48 9.28
N ASN A 100 2.55 10.12 8.24
CA ASN A 100 1.39 9.59 7.51
C ASN A 100 1.77 8.40 6.63
N ILE A 101 2.95 8.43 6.00
CA ILE A 101 3.49 7.28 5.26
C ILE A 101 3.65 6.10 6.23
N ASP A 102 4.20 6.36 7.42
CA ASP A 102 4.44 5.34 8.44
C ASP A 102 3.15 4.69 8.93
N LYS A 103 2.14 5.50 9.25
CA LYS A 103 0.83 5.00 9.69
C LYS A 103 0.21 4.05 8.67
N VAL A 104 0.23 4.43 7.38
CA VAL A 104 -0.32 3.61 6.31
C VAL A 104 0.50 2.33 6.10
N ALA A 105 1.83 2.45 6.07
CA ALA A 105 2.72 1.31 5.89
C ALA A 105 2.56 0.28 7.04
N ILE A 106 2.58 0.73 8.30
CA ILE A 106 2.38 -0.16 9.47
C ILE A 106 0.98 -0.78 9.45
N PHE A 107 -0.06 0.00 9.13
CA PHE A 107 -1.41 -0.55 9.01
C PHE A 107 -1.43 -1.69 7.98
N PHE A 108 -0.87 -1.50 6.79
CA PHE A 108 -0.80 -2.55 5.78
C PHE A 108 0.04 -3.75 6.23
N LEU A 109 1.20 -3.53 6.82
CA LEU A 109 2.03 -4.63 7.33
C LEU A 109 1.26 -5.52 8.31
N ASN A 110 0.52 -4.90 9.23
CA ASN A 110 -0.14 -5.62 10.31
C ASN A 110 -1.50 -6.24 9.92
N ASN A 111 -2.20 -5.69 8.93
CA ASN A 111 -3.61 -6.04 8.66
C ASN A 111 -3.85 -6.66 7.28
N THR A 112 -2.88 -6.65 6.35
CA THR A 112 -3.12 -7.11 4.97
C THR A 112 -3.64 -8.55 4.92
N GLN A 113 -3.03 -9.48 5.64
CA GLN A 113 -3.43 -10.89 5.55
C GLN A 113 -4.83 -11.12 6.13
N ASP A 114 -5.11 -10.51 7.28
CA ASP A 114 -6.39 -10.66 7.98
C ASP A 114 -7.53 -10.10 7.13
N ILE A 115 -7.36 -8.88 6.59
CA ILE A 115 -8.34 -8.27 5.68
C ILE A 115 -8.65 -9.18 4.48
N PHE A 116 -7.62 -9.77 3.86
CA PHE A 116 -7.83 -10.66 2.71
C PHE A 116 -8.50 -11.97 3.10
N ASN A 117 -8.20 -12.53 4.28
CA ASN A 117 -8.86 -13.73 4.79
C ASN A 117 -10.34 -13.47 5.08
N ASP A 118 -10.66 -12.32 5.70
CA ASP A 118 -12.03 -11.93 6.04
C ASP A 118 -12.86 -11.75 4.77
N VAL A 119 -12.35 -10.97 3.81
CA VAL A 119 -13.04 -10.72 2.53
C VAL A 119 -13.26 -12.01 1.73
N GLU A 120 -12.25 -12.89 1.65
CA GLU A 120 -12.41 -14.17 0.94
C GLU A 120 -13.44 -15.09 1.63
N SER A 121 -13.51 -15.07 2.97
CA SER A 121 -14.47 -15.87 3.74
C SER A 121 -15.91 -15.37 3.55
N ASP A 122 -16.10 -14.06 3.53
CA ASP A 122 -17.40 -13.44 3.27
C ASP A 122 -17.91 -13.71 1.83
N GLU A 123 -17.02 -13.94 0.86
CA GLU A 123 -17.44 -14.34 -0.50
C GLU A 123 -17.85 -15.82 -0.61
N LEU A 124 -17.52 -16.65 0.38
CA LEU A 124 -17.86 -18.08 0.39
C LEU A 124 -19.18 -18.40 1.12
N HIS A 125 -19.83 -17.39 1.70
CA HIS A 125 -21.10 -17.48 2.44
C HIS A 125 -22.22 -16.69 1.76
#